data_AF-A0A7Y9KLW5-F1
#
_entry.id   AF-A0A7Y9KLW5-F1
#
_cell.length_a   1.000
_cell.length_b   1.000
_cell.length_c   1.000
_cell.angle_alpha   90.00
_cell.angle_beta   90.00
_cell.angle_gamma   90.00
#
_symmetry.space_group_name_H-M   'P 1'
#
loop_
_entity.id
_entity.type
_entity.pdbx_description
1 polymer ?
#
loop_
_entity_poly.entity_id
_entity_poly.type
_entity_poly.pdbx_seq_one_letter_code
_entity_poly.pdbx_strand_id
1 'polypeptide(L)'
;MGFTRAELESYRGRGIPDLMPEHPLLVFVGINPGLWTAATGVPFAHPGNRFYPALVAAGVIPRVPHIDGAGAGLSTDDRRMFLDAGIGISNFVNRATVRADELSREELREGARRLETDAARWRPRVVAIVGVTAYRTGFGRPRAAAGKQPETLAGA
;
A
#
# COMPACT_ATOMS: atom_id res chain seq x y z
N MET A 1 -20.79 -4.63 -9.24
CA MET A 1 -20.88 -3.49 -10.16
C MET A 1 -19.48 -3.19 -10.67
N GLY A 2 -19.30 -3.01 -11.97
CA GLY A 2 -18.00 -2.71 -12.56
C GLY A 2 -17.91 -1.24 -12.91
N PHE A 3 -16.72 -0.64 -12.72
CA PHE A 3 -16.44 0.68 -13.25
C PHE A 3 -16.24 0.59 -14.77
N THR A 4 -16.78 1.56 -15.50
CA THR A 4 -16.39 1.82 -16.88
C THR A 4 -14.95 2.33 -16.94
N ARG A 5 -14.32 2.21 -18.11
CA ARG A 5 -12.98 2.76 -18.34
C ARG A 5 -12.92 4.27 -18.09
N ALA A 6 -13.94 5.00 -18.55
CA ALA A 6 -14.00 6.45 -18.39
C ALA A 6 -14.11 6.86 -16.91
N GLU A 7 -14.90 6.14 -16.12
CA GLU A 7 -15.00 6.37 -14.67
C GLU A 7 -13.66 6.13 -13.99
N LEU A 8 -12.97 5.03 -14.28
CA LEU A 8 -11.65 4.74 -13.71
C LEU A 8 -10.63 5.84 -14.04
N GLU A 9 -10.59 6.29 -15.28
CA GLU A 9 -9.65 7.36 -15.69
C GLU A 9 -9.90 8.68 -14.93
N SER A 10 -11.13 8.95 -14.48
CA SER A 10 -11.43 10.14 -13.65
C SER A 10 -10.77 10.12 -12.25
N TYR A 11 -10.25 8.96 -11.82
CA TYR A 11 -9.49 8.79 -10.58
C TYR A 11 -7.98 8.91 -10.76
N ARG A 12 -7.49 9.09 -12.00
CA ARG A 12 -6.06 9.28 -12.27
C ARG A 12 -5.52 10.46 -11.46
N GLY A 13 -4.34 10.29 -10.89
CA GLY A 13 -3.68 11.32 -10.09
C GLY A 13 -4.20 11.45 -8.66
N ARG A 14 -5.33 10.83 -8.30
CA ARG A 14 -5.86 10.89 -6.93
C ARG A 14 -5.03 10.02 -5.98
N GLY A 15 -5.01 10.41 -4.71
CA GLY A 15 -4.48 9.59 -3.62
C GLY A 15 -5.60 8.91 -2.83
N ILE A 16 -5.20 8.01 -1.93
CA ILE A 16 -6.06 7.52 -0.85
C ILE A 16 -5.38 7.79 0.50
N PRO A 17 -6.13 7.97 1.60
CA PRO A 17 -5.51 8.10 2.92
C PRO A 17 -4.85 6.79 3.33
N ASP A 18 -3.78 6.91 4.12
CA ASP A 18 -3.17 5.75 4.76
C ASP A 18 -4.13 5.13 5.79
N LEU A 19 -4.13 3.79 5.86
CA LEU A 19 -4.77 3.06 6.95
C LEU A 19 -3.69 2.81 8.00
N MET A 20 -3.71 3.52 9.12
CA MET A 20 -2.61 3.46 10.08
C MET A 20 -3.13 3.35 11.52
N PRO A 21 -2.72 2.32 12.30
CA PRO A 21 -2.98 2.28 13.74
C PRO A 21 -2.07 3.27 14.48
N GLU A 22 -2.39 3.55 15.74
CA GLU A 22 -1.59 4.45 16.58
C GLU A 22 -0.17 3.91 16.83
N HIS A 23 -0.05 2.58 16.98
CA HIS A 23 1.21 1.88 17.23
C HIS A 23 1.36 0.69 16.27
N PRO A 24 1.81 0.93 15.02
CA PRO A 24 1.91 -0.14 14.04
C PRO A 24 2.98 -1.17 14.40
N LEU A 25 2.62 -2.44 14.30
CA LEU A 25 3.55 -3.56 14.34
C LEU A 25 4.10 -3.84 12.95
N LEU A 26 3.23 -3.82 11.94
CA LEU A 26 3.56 -4.12 10.55
C LEU A 26 2.91 -3.08 9.65
N VAL A 27 3.69 -2.42 8.80
CA VAL A 27 3.17 -1.53 7.76
C VAL A 27 3.45 -2.11 6.39
N PHE A 28 2.39 -2.45 5.65
CA PHE A 28 2.51 -2.77 4.23
C PHE A 28 2.59 -1.48 3.41
N VAL A 29 3.58 -1.39 2.54
CA VAL A 29 3.76 -0.24 1.66
C VAL A 29 3.66 -0.69 0.22
N GLY A 30 2.56 -0.34 -0.44
CA GLY A 30 2.38 -0.51 -1.87
C GLY A 30 3.26 0.45 -2.68
N ILE A 31 3.28 0.29 -4.00
CA ILE A 31 3.99 1.22 -4.88
C ILE A 31 3.17 2.52 -5.00
N ASN A 32 1.96 2.40 -5.54
CA ASN A 32 1.00 3.48 -5.67
C ASN A 32 -0.42 2.89 -5.84
N PRO A 33 -1.47 3.66 -5.57
CA PRO A 33 -2.83 3.19 -5.80
C PRO A 33 -3.08 2.95 -7.30
N GLY A 34 -3.69 1.82 -7.65
CA GLY A 34 -4.29 1.67 -8.98
C GLY A 34 -5.58 2.48 -9.09
N LEU A 35 -6.08 2.71 -10.32
CA LEU A 35 -7.34 3.44 -10.51
C LEU A 35 -8.52 2.84 -9.74
N TRP A 36 -8.59 1.50 -9.63
CA TRP A 36 -9.63 0.82 -8.84
C TRP A 36 -9.51 1.09 -7.34
N THR A 37 -8.28 1.13 -6.82
CA THR A 37 -8.00 1.50 -5.42
C THR A 37 -8.40 2.94 -5.15
N ALA A 38 -8.09 3.86 -6.07
CA ALA A 38 -8.51 5.25 -5.95
C ALA A 38 -10.04 5.41 -6.07
N ALA A 39 -10.70 4.59 -6.89
CA ALA A 39 -12.14 4.63 -7.09
C ALA A 39 -12.94 4.08 -5.90
N THR A 40 -12.45 3.01 -5.28
CA THR A 40 -13.08 2.36 -4.12
C THR A 40 -12.70 3.03 -2.79
N GLY A 41 -11.52 3.67 -2.73
CA GLY A 41 -10.91 4.11 -1.48
C GLY A 41 -10.33 2.96 -0.64
N VAL A 42 -10.32 1.73 -1.18
CA VAL A 42 -9.80 0.53 -0.50
C VAL A 42 -8.39 0.20 -1.02
N PRO A 43 -7.37 0.09 -0.15
CA PRO A 43 -6.03 -0.31 -0.57
C PRO A 43 -6.04 -1.64 -1.34
N PHE A 44 -5.23 -1.78 -2.39
CA PHE A 44 -5.10 -3.02 -3.16
C PHE A 44 -6.42 -3.61 -3.75
N ALA A 45 -7.49 -2.83 -3.84
CA ALA A 45 -8.84 -3.30 -4.15
C ALA A 45 -9.12 -3.90 -5.53
N HIS A 46 -8.15 -3.87 -6.46
CA HIS A 46 -8.38 -4.45 -7.78
C HIS A 46 -8.71 -5.95 -7.65
N PRO A 47 -9.79 -6.47 -8.28
CA PRO A 47 -10.23 -7.86 -8.05
C PRO A 47 -9.19 -8.95 -8.33
N GLY A 48 -8.30 -8.70 -9.30
CA GLY A 48 -7.18 -9.59 -9.62
C GLY A 48 -5.95 -9.45 -8.71
N ASN A 49 -5.96 -8.53 -7.73
CA ASN A 49 -4.85 -8.34 -6.81
C ASN A 49 -4.84 -9.44 -5.75
N ARG A 50 -3.66 -10.04 -5.54
CA ARG A 50 -3.48 -11.16 -4.60
C ARG A 50 -3.11 -10.75 -3.18
N PHE A 51 -3.03 -9.45 -2.88
CA PHE A 51 -2.64 -8.96 -1.57
C PHE A 51 -3.50 -9.56 -0.45
N TYR A 52 -4.81 -9.33 -0.45
CA TYR A 52 -5.68 -9.86 0.60
C TYR A 52 -5.78 -11.39 0.62
N PRO A 53 -5.95 -12.10 -0.52
CA PRO A 53 -5.89 -13.56 -0.52
C PRO A 53 -4.59 -14.13 0.07
N ALA A 54 -3.44 -13.51 -0.21
CA ALA A 54 -2.16 -13.94 0.33
C ALA A 54 -2.07 -13.70 1.85
N LEU A 55 -2.59 -12.57 2.35
CA LEU A 55 -2.62 -12.31 3.80
C LEU A 55 -3.51 -13.31 4.54
N VAL A 56 -4.66 -13.69 3.97
CA VAL A 56 -5.53 -14.73 4.53
C VAL A 56 -4.83 -16.08 4.54
N ALA A 57 -4.23 -16.47 3.41
CA ALA A 57 -3.50 -17.74 3.30
C ALA A 57 -2.30 -17.82 4.28
N ALA A 58 -1.68 -16.69 4.60
CA ALA A 58 -0.61 -16.58 5.57
C ALA A 58 -1.09 -16.45 7.03
N GLY A 59 -2.41 -16.38 7.27
CA GLY A 59 -2.98 -16.21 8.60
C GLY A 59 -2.76 -14.81 9.21
N VAL A 60 -2.39 -13.81 8.40
CA VAL A 60 -2.15 -12.43 8.84
C VAL A 60 -3.46 -11.70 9.11
N ILE A 61 -4.50 -12.02 8.33
CA ILE A 61 -5.88 -11.56 8.55
C ILE A 61 -6.84 -12.75 8.44
N PRO A 62 -7.98 -12.74 9.14
CA PRO A 62 -8.89 -13.89 9.18
C PRO A 62 -9.72 -14.08 7.89
N ARG A 63 -9.90 -13.01 7.09
CA ARG A 63 -10.72 -13.03 5.87
C ARG A 63 -10.35 -11.87 4.95
N VAL A 64 -10.80 -11.94 3.70
CA VAL A 64 -10.72 -10.82 2.74
C VAL A 64 -11.71 -9.72 3.18
N PRO A 65 -11.33 -8.43 3.17
CA PRO A 65 -12.25 -7.34 3.47
C PRO A 65 -13.33 -7.22 2.39
N HIS A 66 -14.47 -6.63 2.75
CA HIS A 66 -15.51 -6.31 1.78
C HIS A 66 -15.08 -5.08 0.96
N ILE A 67 -15.40 -5.08 -0.33
CA ILE A 67 -15.00 -4.01 -1.26
C ILE A 67 -16.26 -3.54 -1.98
N ASP A 68 -16.82 -2.46 -1.45
CA ASP A 68 -18.17 -2.02 -1.78
C ASP A 68 -18.15 -0.88 -2.77
N GLY A 69 -18.21 -1.21 -4.05
CA GLY A 69 -18.44 -0.22 -5.12
C GLY A 69 -17.54 1.03 -5.04
N ALA A 70 -18.05 2.15 -5.56
CA ALA A 70 -17.30 3.40 -5.62
C ALA A 70 -17.37 4.17 -4.30
N GLY A 71 -16.21 4.58 -3.78
CA GLY A 71 -16.09 5.56 -2.70
C GLY A 71 -16.48 5.11 -1.30
N ALA A 72 -16.91 3.85 -1.09
CA ALA A 72 -17.32 3.38 0.25
C ALA A 72 -16.13 3.19 1.21
N GLY A 73 -14.92 2.98 0.67
CA GLY A 73 -13.76 2.62 1.48
C GLY A 73 -13.94 1.28 2.20
N LEU A 74 -13.11 1.05 3.22
CA LEU A 74 -13.25 -0.12 4.10
C LEU A 74 -14.37 0.14 5.11
N SER A 75 -15.22 -0.86 5.33
CA SER A 75 -16.19 -0.85 6.42
C SER A 75 -15.50 -0.70 7.78
N THR A 76 -16.24 -0.26 8.82
CA THR A 76 -15.67 -0.13 10.16
C THR A 76 -15.05 -1.44 10.67
N ASP A 77 -15.74 -2.56 10.48
CA ASP A 77 -15.26 -3.86 10.93
C ASP A 77 -14.01 -4.32 10.15
N ASP A 78 -13.96 -4.05 8.84
CA ASP A 78 -12.77 -4.34 8.05
C ASP A 78 -11.59 -3.46 8.44
N ARG A 79 -11.82 -2.18 8.76
CA ARG A 79 -10.75 -1.30 9.26
C ARG A 79 -10.20 -1.84 10.57
N ARG A 80 -11.08 -2.22 11.52
CA ARG A 80 -10.68 -2.77 12.82
C ARG A 80 -9.88 -4.06 12.69
N MET A 81 -10.23 -4.94 11.74
CA MET A 81 -9.46 -6.16 11.47
C MET A 81 -7.96 -5.89 11.22
N PHE A 82 -7.60 -4.76 10.61
CA PHE A 82 -6.20 -4.34 10.44
C PHE A 82 -5.68 -3.55 11.63
N LEU A 83 -6.43 -2.53 12.06
CA LEU A 83 -5.97 -1.58 13.08
C LEU A 83 -5.77 -2.24 14.45
N ASP A 84 -6.71 -3.09 14.87
CA ASP A 84 -6.66 -3.78 16.16
C ASP A 84 -5.53 -4.85 16.16
N ALA A 85 -5.13 -5.34 14.98
CA ALA A 85 -3.98 -6.23 14.79
C ALA A 85 -2.64 -5.48 14.66
N GLY A 86 -2.64 -4.14 14.74
CA GLY A 86 -1.44 -3.33 14.56
C GLY A 86 -0.91 -3.29 13.11
N ILE A 87 -1.78 -3.53 12.12
CA ILE A 87 -1.41 -3.55 10.71
C ILE A 87 -1.75 -2.20 10.06
N GLY A 88 -0.74 -1.54 9.51
CA GLY A 88 -0.87 -0.35 8.67
C GLY A 88 -0.73 -0.65 7.18
N ILE A 89 -1.28 0.22 6.34
CA ILE A 89 -1.17 0.19 4.88
C ILE A 89 -0.94 1.61 4.35
N SER A 90 0.13 1.78 3.58
CA SER A 90 0.51 3.03 2.90
C SER A 90 1.05 2.75 1.48
N ASN A 91 1.57 3.76 0.78
CA ASN A 91 2.16 3.64 -0.57
C ASN A 91 3.43 4.47 -0.72
N PHE A 92 4.39 4.07 -1.55
CA PHE A 92 5.54 4.91 -1.92
C PHE A 92 5.12 6.24 -2.54
N VAL A 93 4.17 6.21 -3.47
CA VAL A 93 3.68 7.40 -4.18
C VAL A 93 2.16 7.44 -4.04
N ASN A 94 1.63 8.51 -3.43
CA ASN A 94 0.18 8.66 -3.25
C ASN A 94 -0.48 9.30 -4.48
N ARG A 95 -0.27 8.70 -5.66
CA ARG A 95 -0.78 9.15 -6.95
C ARG A 95 -1.27 7.97 -7.78
N ALA A 96 -2.54 7.97 -8.14
CA ALA A 96 -3.12 6.86 -8.87
C ALA A 96 -2.71 6.83 -10.35
N THR A 97 -2.35 5.64 -10.84
CA THR A 97 -2.01 5.38 -12.24
C THR A 97 -2.67 4.09 -12.72
N VAL A 98 -2.66 3.83 -14.04
CA VAL A 98 -3.12 2.55 -14.60
C VAL A 98 -2.07 1.48 -14.34
N ARG A 99 -0.79 1.84 -14.48
CA ARG A 99 0.34 0.96 -14.24
C ARG A 99 1.40 1.60 -13.34
N ALA A 100 2.04 0.79 -12.53
CA ALA A 100 3.11 1.23 -11.63
C ALA A 100 4.38 1.69 -12.37
N ASP A 101 4.57 1.29 -13.64
CA ASP A 101 5.69 1.72 -14.49
C ASP A 101 5.51 3.13 -15.07
N GLU A 102 4.34 3.76 -14.87
CA GLU A 102 4.11 5.19 -15.13
C GLU A 102 4.76 6.10 -14.06
N LEU A 103 5.33 5.54 -13.00
CA LEU A 103 6.08 6.31 -12.01
C LEU A 103 7.52 6.49 -12.46
N SER A 104 7.99 7.74 -12.42
CA SER A 104 9.39 8.04 -12.69
C SER A 104 10.30 7.51 -11.57
N ARG A 105 11.59 7.32 -11.89
CA ARG A 105 12.59 6.96 -10.87
C ARG A 105 12.72 8.03 -9.78
N GLU A 106 12.48 9.29 -10.14
CA GLU A 106 12.50 10.41 -9.20
C GLU A 106 11.33 10.35 -8.23
N GLU A 107 10.12 10.07 -8.71
CA GLU A 107 8.95 9.85 -7.86
C GLU A 107 9.17 8.71 -6.86
N LEU A 108 9.81 7.62 -7.28
CA LEU A 108 10.13 6.50 -6.39
C LEU A 108 11.19 6.88 -5.33
N ARG A 109 12.16 7.73 -5.66
CA ARG A 109 13.17 8.21 -4.71
C ARG A 109 12.59 9.22 -3.72
N GLU A 110 11.72 10.12 -4.18
CA GLU A 110 10.95 11.00 -3.31
C GLU A 110 10.06 10.17 -2.38
N GLY A 111 9.36 9.16 -2.92
CA GLY A 111 8.55 8.23 -2.14
C GLY A 111 9.36 7.52 -1.05
N ALA A 112 10.59 7.12 -1.33
CA ALA A 112 11.49 6.51 -0.35
C ALA A 112 11.84 7.48 0.79
N ARG A 113 12.19 8.73 0.46
CA ARG A 113 12.51 9.77 1.46
C ARG A 113 11.30 10.11 2.33
N ARG A 114 10.12 10.22 1.73
CA ARG A 114 8.88 10.43 2.47
C ARG A 114 8.60 9.25 3.41
N LEU A 115 8.73 8.02 2.91
CA LEU A 115 8.52 6.81 3.69
C LEU A 115 9.47 6.71 4.89
N GLU A 116 10.72 7.14 4.75
CA GLU A 116 11.67 7.19 5.87
C GLU A 116 11.20 8.17 6.96
N THR A 117 10.70 9.34 6.56
CA THR A 117 10.12 10.34 7.47
C THR A 117 8.87 9.80 8.16
N ASP A 118 7.98 9.18 7.38
CA ASP A 118 6.74 8.59 7.88
C ASP A 118 7.03 7.43 8.86
N ALA A 119 7.99 6.55 8.53
CA ALA A 119 8.41 5.46 9.40
C ALA A 119 9.01 5.97 10.72
N ALA A 120 9.80 7.05 10.70
CA ALA A 120 10.33 7.66 11.92
C ALA A 120 9.22 8.20 12.83
N ARG A 121 8.12 8.70 12.25
CA ARG A 121 6.94 9.16 12.98
C ARG A 121 6.11 7.98 13.52
N TRP A 122 5.80 7.01 12.67
CA TRP A 122 4.96 5.87 13.01
C TRP A 122 5.64 4.88 13.97
N ARG A 123 6.99 4.80 13.91
CA ARG A 123 7.83 3.86 14.67
C ARG A 123 7.34 2.41 14.57
N PRO A 124 7.13 1.87 13.35
CA PRO A 124 6.65 0.51 13.20
C PRO A 124 7.72 -0.50 13.61
N ARG A 125 7.33 -1.73 13.97
CA ARG A 125 8.32 -2.80 14.16
C ARG A 125 8.86 -3.36 12.85
N VAL A 126 8.03 -3.36 11.80
CA VAL A 126 8.38 -3.86 10.46
C VAL A 126 7.71 -3.01 9.38
N VAL A 127 8.45 -2.66 8.34
CA VAL A 127 7.91 -2.12 7.09
C VAL A 127 8.08 -3.15 5.97
N ALA A 128 6.97 -3.61 5.40
CA ALA A 128 6.93 -4.59 4.33
C ALA A 128 6.58 -3.92 2.99
N ILE A 129 7.58 -3.74 2.15
CA ILE A 129 7.40 -3.08 0.85
C ILE A 129 6.94 -4.10 -0.20
N VAL A 130 5.73 -3.90 -0.71
CA VAL A 130 5.08 -4.77 -1.70
C VAL A 130 5.49 -4.33 -3.11
N GLY A 131 6.75 -4.58 -3.47
CA GLY A 131 7.30 -4.27 -4.78
C GLY A 131 8.81 -4.13 -4.79
N VAL A 132 9.53 -5.22 -5.06
CA VAL A 132 11.02 -5.23 -5.00
C VAL A 132 11.66 -4.23 -5.98
N THR A 133 11.09 -4.02 -7.16
CA THR A 133 11.61 -3.06 -8.15
C THR A 133 11.48 -1.61 -7.67
N ALA A 134 10.36 -1.27 -7.02
CA ALA A 134 10.16 0.04 -6.43
C ALA A 134 11.13 0.27 -5.27
N TYR A 135 11.28 -0.73 -4.38
CA TYR A 135 12.28 -0.70 -3.31
C TYR A 135 13.70 -0.47 -3.85
N ARG A 136 14.14 -1.29 -4.83
CA ARG A 136 15.46 -1.18 -5.46
C ARG A 136 15.69 0.21 -6.05
N THR A 137 14.69 0.79 -6.70
CA THR A 137 14.81 2.10 -7.36
C THR A 137 14.78 3.23 -6.35
N GLY A 138 13.80 3.22 -5.42
CA GLY A 138 13.58 4.27 -4.44
C GLY A 138 14.74 4.41 -3.46
N PHE A 139 15.25 3.29 -2.94
CA PHE A 139 16.37 3.28 -1.99
C PHE A 139 17.75 3.15 -2.67
N GLY A 140 17.80 3.06 -4.01
CA GLY A 140 19.08 2.91 -4.73
C GLY A 140 19.81 1.59 -4.45
N ARG A 141 19.06 0.50 -4.24
CA ARG A 141 19.58 -0.83 -3.85
C ARG A 141 19.37 -1.87 -4.96
N PRO A 142 20.03 -1.78 -6.13
CA PRO A 142 19.69 -2.57 -7.32
C PRO A 142 19.77 -4.10 -7.14
N ARG A 143 20.59 -4.58 -6.19
CA ARG A 143 20.81 -6.01 -5.93
C ARG A 143 19.95 -6.59 -4.80
N ALA A 144 19.05 -5.81 -4.20
CA ALA A 144 18.23 -6.30 -3.10
C ALA A 144 17.36 -7.49 -3.51
N ALA A 145 17.31 -8.52 -2.68
CA ALA A 145 16.43 -9.68 -2.84
C ALA A 145 15.11 -9.49 -2.08
N ALA A 146 14.11 -10.32 -2.37
CA ALA A 146 12.90 -10.37 -1.55
C ALA A 146 13.21 -10.92 -0.15
N GLY A 147 12.47 -10.47 0.86
CA GLY A 147 12.65 -10.89 2.25
C GLY A 147 13.24 -9.79 3.13
N LYS A 148 13.73 -10.18 4.31
CA LYS A 148 14.33 -9.26 5.28
C LYS A 148 15.57 -8.60 4.70
N GLN A 149 15.66 -7.29 4.85
CA GLN A 149 16.80 -6.49 4.41
C GLN A 149 17.77 -6.29 5.58
N PRO A 150 19.08 -6.16 5.32
CA PRO A 150 20.07 -5.89 6.37
C PRO A 150 19.97 -4.47 6.91
N GLU A 151 19.53 -3.51 6.10
CA GLU A 151 19.36 -2.13 6.54
C GLU A 151 17.99 -1.93 7.20
N THR A 152 17.96 -1.06 8.19
CA THR A 152 16.73 -0.63 8.85
C THR A 152 16.10 0.57 8.14
N LEU A 153 14.81 0.80 8.41
CA LEU A 153 14.09 1.99 7.99
C LEU A 153 13.55 2.70 9.24
N ALA A 154 14.25 3.74 9.68
CA ALA A 154 13.97 4.45 10.93
C ALA A 154 13.86 3.53 12.17
N GLY A 155 14.65 2.46 12.20
CA GLY A 155 14.66 1.48 13.30
C GLY A 155 13.75 0.27 13.14
N ALA A 156 12.89 0.26 12.09
CA ALA A 156 12.15 -0.91 11.63
C ALA A 156 13.02 -1.87 10.81
#